data_AF-A0A4P9XR35-F1
#
_entry.id   AF-A0A4P9XR35-F1
#
_cell.length_a   1.000
_cell.length_b   1.000
_cell.length_c   1.000
_cell.angle_alpha   90.00
_cell.angle_beta   90.00
_cell.angle_gamma   90.00
#
_symmetry.space_group_name_H-M   'P 1'
#
loop_
_entity.id
_entity.type
_entity.pdbx_description
1 polymer ?
#
loop_
_entity_poly.entity_id
_entity_poly.type
_entity_poly.pdbx_seq_one_letter_code
_entity_poly.pdbx_strand_id
1 'polypeptide(L)'
;MAPATGPTLNDLMPRDKTLTIFMDAYRQFVDLVQLLDEQDADITLIAPSNAAFQALAHVPTGNELRRRIQRHFVRGLRVACTQSQHGELQAETLASVPVTVTLQEGSVSALNGVPVSLSTKTPTATLYKVDVLLE
;
A
#
# COMPACT_ATOMS: atom_id res chain seq x y z
N MET A 1 8.87 -26.57 5.67
CA MET A 1 9.05 -25.29 4.96
C MET A 1 9.29 -24.27 6.04
N ALA A 2 10.52 -23.76 6.21
CA ALA A 2 10.79 -22.78 7.25
C ALA A 2 10.13 -21.46 6.83
N PRO A 3 9.30 -20.81 7.66
CA PRO A 3 8.84 -19.47 7.36
C PRO A 3 10.07 -18.56 7.29
N ALA A 4 10.16 -17.71 6.27
CA ALA A 4 11.23 -16.71 6.19
C ALA A 4 11.25 -15.91 7.50
N THR A 5 12.42 -15.87 8.15
CA THR A 5 12.61 -15.37 9.52
C THR A 5 12.68 -13.83 9.54
N GLY A 6 11.61 -13.15 9.12
CA GLY A 6 11.50 -11.69 9.14
C GLY A 6 10.11 -11.22 9.59
N PRO A 7 9.98 -10.03 10.21
CA PRO A 7 8.67 -9.48 10.52
C PRO A 7 7.89 -9.20 9.24
N THR A 8 6.66 -9.70 9.15
CA THR A 8 5.75 -9.40 8.04
C THR A 8 5.26 -7.96 8.13
N LEU A 9 4.73 -7.44 7.03
CA LEU A 9 4.20 -6.07 7.03
C LEU A 9 3.06 -5.91 8.05
N ASN A 10 2.27 -6.97 8.29
CA ASN A 10 1.23 -6.99 9.31
C ASN A 10 1.79 -6.89 10.76
N ASP A 11 3.04 -7.29 11.01
CA ASP A 11 3.73 -7.07 12.30
C ASP A 11 4.24 -5.62 12.44
N LEU A 12 4.64 -5.00 11.33
CA LEU A 12 5.19 -3.64 11.32
C LEU A 12 4.11 -2.55 11.32
N MET A 13 3.00 -2.75 10.63
CA MET A 13 1.87 -1.79 10.60
C MET A 13 1.38 -1.35 11.98
N PRO A 14 1.12 -2.23 12.97
CA PRO A 14 0.64 -1.82 14.29
C PRO A 14 1.62 -0.94 15.07
N ARG A 15 2.88 -0.85 14.65
CA ARG A 15 3.86 0.05 15.26
C ARG A 15 3.60 1.51 14.91
N ASP A 16 2.88 1.77 13.82
CA ASP A 16 2.60 3.12 13.33
C ASP A 16 1.19 3.58 13.78
N LYS A 17 1.14 4.45 14.80
CA LYS A 17 -0.12 4.98 15.35
C LYS A 17 -0.91 5.85 14.36
N THR A 18 -0.30 6.25 13.25
CA THR A 18 -0.97 7.04 12.22
C THR A 18 -1.81 6.19 11.28
N LEU A 19 -1.70 4.86 11.35
CA LEU A 19 -2.40 3.93 10.48
C LEU A 19 -3.59 3.26 11.16
N THR A 20 -3.91 3.60 12.40
CA THR A 20 -4.91 2.89 13.20
C THR A 20 -6.28 2.82 12.54
N ILE A 21 -6.72 3.88 11.84
CA ILE A 21 -8.00 3.89 11.10
C ILE A 21 -7.95 2.92 9.92
N PHE A 22 -6.88 2.96 9.14
CA PHE A 22 -6.67 2.01 8.04
C PHE A 22 -6.63 0.58 8.54
N MET A 23 -5.94 0.36 9.68
CA MET A 23 -5.81 -0.96 10.30
C MET A 23 -7.14 -1.55 10.71
N ASP A 24 -7.98 -0.74 11.35
CA ASP A 24 -9.33 -1.17 11.73
C ASP A 24 -10.13 -1.58 10.50
N ALA A 25 -10.07 -0.75 9.45
CA ALA A 25 -10.77 -0.97 8.19
C ALA A 25 -10.32 -2.25 7.45
N TYR A 26 -9.02 -2.46 7.23
CA TYR A 26 -8.57 -3.66 6.50
C TYR A 26 -8.68 -4.94 7.35
N ARG A 27 -8.60 -4.84 8.68
CA ARG A 27 -8.81 -5.99 9.59
C ARG A 27 -10.22 -6.57 9.52
N GLN A 28 -11.20 -5.79 9.05
CA GLN A 28 -12.53 -6.32 8.74
C GLN A 28 -12.51 -7.33 7.58
N PHE A 29 -11.44 -7.33 6.77
CA PHE A 29 -11.27 -8.19 5.61
C PHE A 29 -10.12 -9.17 5.83
N VAL A 30 -10.46 -10.40 6.27
CA VAL A 30 -9.49 -11.48 6.49
C VAL A 30 -8.61 -11.76 5.27
N ASP A 31 -9.18 -11.67 4.06
CA ASP A 31 -8.47 -11.88 2.79
C ASP A 31 -7.27 -10.93 2.61
N LEU A 32 -7.45 -9.65 2.97
CA LEU A 32 -6.38 -8.66 2.90
C LEU A 32 -5.32 -8.89 3.97
N VAL A 33 -5.74 -9.26 5.18
CA VAL A 33 -4.83 -9.60 6.28
C VAL A 33 -3.96 -10.79 5.89
N GLN A 34 -4.54 -11.84 5.31
CA GLN A 34 -3.80 -13.00 4.84
C GLN A 34 -2.82 -12.61 3.72
N LEU A 35 -3.26 -11.77 2.78
CA LEU A 35 -2.41 -11.30 1.70
C LEU A 35 -1.22 -10.44 2.18
N LEU A 36 -1.36 -9.75 3.32
CA LEU A 36 -0.28 -9.03 4.00
C LEU A 36 0.68 -9.94 4.80
N ASP A 37 0.20 -11.11 5.19
CA ASP A 37 0.97 -12.14 5.87
C ASP A 37 1.73 -13.03 4.87
N GLU A 38 1.26 -13.11 3.62
CA GLU A 38 1.90 -13.83 2.53
C GLU A 38 3.33 -13.31 2.26
N GLN A 39 4.30 -14.16 2.57
CA GLN A 39 5.72 -13.83 2.44
C GLN A 39 6.29 -13.96 1.01
N ASP A 40 5.51 -14.47 0.06
CA ASP A 40 5.94 -14.57 -1.35
C ASP A 40 5.27 -13.51 -2.24
N ALA A 41 4.39 -12.70 -1.66
CA ALA A 41 3.56 -11.80 -2.43
C ALA A 41 4.24 -10.44 -2.60
N ASP A 42 4.76 -10.19 -3.81
CA ASP A 42 5.36 -8.93 -4.27
C ASP A 42 4.28 -7.83 -4.35
N ILE A 43 3.95 -7.28 -3.18
CA ILE A 43 2.86 -6.32 -3.00
C ILE A 43 3.39 -5.04 -2.40
N THR A 44 2.91 -3.93 -2.90
CA THR A 44 3.09 -2.61 -2.34
C THR A 44 1.78 -2.17 -1.70
N LEU A 45 1.77 -2.04 -0.38
CA LEU A 45 0.67 -1.49 0.39
C LEU A 45 0.85 0.01 0.55
N ILE A 46 -0.17 0.78 0.20
CA ILE A 46 -0.22 2.21 0.44
C ILE A 46 -1.24 2.48 1.51
N ALA A 47 -0.81 2.64 2.76
CA ALA A 47 -1.72 2.88 3.86
C ALA A 47 -1.98 4.39 4.01
N PRO A 48 -3.23 4.86 3.81
CA PRO A 48 -3.60 6.23 4.14
C PRO A 48 -3.43 6.50 5.62
N SER A 49 -2.82 7.65 5.93
CA SER A 49 -2.68 8.15 7.30
C SER A 49 -4.05 8.53 7.86
N ASN A 50 -4.16 8.60 9.19
CA ASN A 50 -5.36 9.12 9.84
C ASN A 50 -5.71 10.52 9.32
N ALA A 51 -4.71 11.35 8.97
CA ALA A 51 -4.92 12.66 8.37
C ALA A 51 -5.57 12.55 6.98
N ALA A 52 -5.19 11.58 6.16
CA ALA A 52 -5.86 11.28 4.89
C ALA A 52 -7.34 10.91 5.08
N PHE A 53 -7.65 10.13 6.12
CA PHE A 53 -9.05 9.82 6.47
C PHE A 53 -9.81 11.04 7.00
N GLN A 54 -9.15 11.92 7.74
CA GLN A 54 -9.74 13.17 8.22
C GLN A 54 -9.97 14.19 7.10
N ALA A 55 -9.12 14.16 6.06
CA ALA A 55 -9.29 14.97 4.86
C ALA A 55 -10.49 14.51 4.01
N LEU A 56 -10.90 13.25 4.14
CA LEU A 56 -12.14 12.78 3.54
C LEU A 56 -13.34 13.29 4.33
N ALA A 57 -14.24 13.98 3.64
CA ALA A 57 -15.53 14.37 4.21
C ALA A 57 -16.39 13.17 4.65
N HIS A 58 -16.15 11.99 4.05
CA HIS A 58 -16.83 10.75 4.39
C HIS A 58 -15.93 9.54 4.15
N VAL A 59 -15.67 8.74 5.19
CA VAL A 59 -14.99 7.46 5.04
C VAL A 59 -16.00 6.45 4.46
N PRO A 60 -15.75 5.88 3.26
CA PRO A 60 -16.67 4.90 2.70
C PRO A 60 -16.75 3.67 3.61
N THR A 61 -17.91 3.01 3.64
CA THR A 61 -18.17 1.81 4.44
C THR A 61 -18.67 0.66 3.57
N GLY A 62 -18.45 -0.59 3.99
CA GLY A 62 -18.92 -1.79 3.27
C GLY A 62 -18.14 -2.08 1.98
N ASN A 63 -18.84 -2.33 0.88
CA ASN A 63 -18.21 -2.71 -0.41
C ASN A 63 -17.36 -1.58 -1.02
N GLU A 64 -17.74 -0.32 -0.79
CA GLU A 64 -16.96 0.83 -1.25
C GLU A 64 -15.62 0.92 -0.53
N LEU A 65 -15.63 0.69 0.79
CA LEU A 65 -14.40 0.60 1.58
C LEU A 65 -13.50 -0.51 1.05
N ARG A 66 -14.07 -1.70 0.80
CA ARG A 66 -13.32 -2.83 0.24
C ARG A 66 -12.65 -2.47 -1.07
N ARG A 67 -13.40 -1.91 -2.04
CA ARG A 67 -12.84 -1.49 -3.34
C ARG A 67 -11.75 -0.43 -3.17
N ARG A 68 -11.98 0.55 -2.30
CA ARG A 68 -11.02 1.62 -2.06
C ARG A 68 -9.77 1.06 -1.41
N ILE A 69 -9.89 0.18 -0.41
CA ILE A 69 -8.74 -0.50 0.20
C ILE A 69 -8.01 -1.35 -0.86
N GLN A 70 -8.70 -2.11 -1.72
CA GLN A 70 -8.04 -2.90 -2.78
C GLN A 70 -7.18 -2.06 -3.73
N ARG A 71 -7.56 -0.81 -4.02
CA ARG A 71 -6.71 0.13 -4.80
C ARG A 71 -5.41 0.51 -4.10
N HIS A 72 -5.40 0.46 -2.77
CA HIS A 72 -4.20 0.71 -1.96
C HIS A 72 -3.24 -0.48 -1.94
N PHE A 73 -3.63 -1.63 -2.49
CA PHE A 73 -2.75 -2.78 -2.66
C PHE A 73 -2.35 -2.86 -4.13
N VAL A 74 -1.10 -2.51 -4.41
CA VAL A 74 -0.52 -2.52 -5.74
C VAL A 74 0.34 -3.77 -5.88
N ARG A 75 0.09 -4.58 -6.91
CA ARG A 75 0.88 -5.76 -7.27
C ARG A 75 1.74 -5.45 -8.49
N GLY A 76 2.83 -6.20 -8.63
CA GLY A 76 3.70 -6.07 -9.81
C GLY A 76 4.50 -4.77 -9.84
N LEU A 77 4.61 -4.08 -8.71
CA LEU A 77 5.54 -2.97 -8.55
C LEU A 77 6.97 -3.50 -8.34
N ARG A 78 7.45 -4.25 -9.33
CA ARG A 78 8.87 -4.54 -9.51
C ARG A 78 9.51 -3.26 -10.02
N VAL A 79 9.86 -2.36 -9.11
CA VAL A 79 10.80 -1.27 -9.41
C VAL A 79 12.15 -1.94 -9.68
N ALA A 80 12.35 -2.41 -10.90
CA ALA A 80 13.65 -2.79 -11.38
C ALA A 80 14.47 -1.50 -11.37
N CYS A 81 15.36 -1.38 -10.39
CA CYS A 81 16.25 -0.24 -10.13
C CYS A 81 17.13 0.15 -11.35
N THR A 82 16.97 -0.53 -12.49
CA THR A 82 17.83 -0.52 -13.65
C THR A 82 17.35 0.35 -14.80
N GLN A 83 16.10 0.82 -14.85
CA GLN A 83 15.60 1.47 -16.07
C GLN A 83 15.22 2.95 -15.98
N SER A 84 14.89 3.51 -14.81
CA SER A 84 14.57 4.96 -14.73
C SER A 84 14.71 5.49 -13.30
N GLN A 85 15.67 6.37 -13.06
CA GLN A 85 15.77 7.11 -11.79
C GLN A 85 14.68 8.18 -11.64
N HIS A 86 13.92 8.45 -12.71
CA HIS A 86 12.80 9.38 -12.76
C HIS A 86 11.85 8.94 -13.88
N GLY A 87 10.57 8.68 -13.58
CA GLY A 87 9.58 8.31 -14.59
C GLY A 87 8.26 7.79 -13.99
N GLU A 88 7.25 7.62 -14.84
CA GLU A 88 5.96 7.03 -14.49
C GLU A 88 5.92 5.55 -14.92
N LEU A 89 5.62 4.66 -13.99
CA LEU A 89 5.37 3.25 -14.22
C LEU A 89 3.88 2.96 -14.13
N GLN A 90 3.37 2.00 -14.90
CA GLN A 90 2.03 1.47 -14.65
C GLN A 90 2.16 0.18 -13.84
N ALA A 91 1.45 0.11 -12.73
CA ALA A 91 1.37 -1.09 -11.90
C ALA A 91 -0.09 -1.55 -11.77
N GLU A 92 -0.30 -2.85 -11.60
CA GLU A 92 -1.64 -3.42 -11.46
C GLU A 92 -2.05 -3.44 -10.00
N THR A 93 -3.25 -2.97 -9.67
CA THR A 93 -3.77 -3.10 -8.29
C THR A 93 -4.50 -4.42 -8.06
N LEU A 94 -4.75 -4.76 -6.80
CA LEU A 94 -5.69 -5.84 -6.45
C LEU A 94 -7.12 -5.54 -6.91
N ALA A 95 -7.46 -4.28 -7.17
CA ALA A 95 -8.74 -3.92 -7.77
C ALA A 95 -8.79 -4.24 -9.28
N SER A 96 -7.73 -4.83 -9.86
CA SER A 96 -7.55 -5.04 -11.31
C SER A 96 -7.65 -3.74 -12.12
N VAL A 97 -7.32 -2.61 -11.48
CA VAL A 97 -7.26 -1.30 -12.11
C VAL A 97 -5.78 -0.89 -12.18
N PRO A 98 -5.26 -0.52 -13.36
CA PRO A 98 -3.90 -0.02 -13.46
C PRO A 98 -3.77 1.33 -12.74
N VAL A 99 -2.70 1.52 -11.99
CA VAL A 99 -2.34 2.78 -11.35
C VAL A 99 -1.01 3.27 -11.87
N THR A 100 -0.92 4.59 -12.09
CA THR A 100 0.33 5.24 -12.48
C THR A 100 1.16 5.51 -11.24
N VAL A 101 2.40 5.07 -11.23
CA VAL A 101 3.34 5.16 -10.12
C VAL A 101 4.51 6.02 -10.57
N THR A 102 4.61 7.21 -10.00
CA THR A 102 5.71 8.12 -10.25
C THR A 102 6.89 7.74 -9.36
N LEU A 103 7.99 7.39 -9.99
CA LEU A 103 9.27 7.14 -9.35
C LEU A 103 10.13 8.40 -9.36
N GLN A 104 10.78 8.66 -8.23
CA GLN A 104 11.76 9.72 -8.06
C GLN A 104 12.91 9.15 -7.23
N GLU A 105 14.14 9.31 -7.73
CA GLU A 105 15.36 8.82 -7.07
C GLU A 105 15.32 7.31 -6.75
N GLY A 106 14.70 6.52 -7.63
CA GLY A 106 14.58 5.06 -7.48
C GLY A 106 13.55 4.60 -6.43
N SER A 107 12.73 5.51 -5.90
CA SER A 107 11.63 5.21 -4.97
C SER A 107 10.30 5.75 -5.49
N VAL A 108 9.19 5.16 -5.05
CA VAL A 108 7.86 5.72 -5.34
C VAL A 108 7.71 7.05 -4.62
N SER A 109 7.48 8.10 -5.40
CA SER A 109 7.28 9.47 -4.94
C SER A 109 5.82 9.88 -5.02
N ALA A 110 5.10 9.43 -6.06
CA ALA A 110 3.67 9.65 -6.18
C ALA A 110 2.94 8.47 -6.82
N LEU A 111 1.65 8.34 -6.55
CA LEU A 111 0.74 7.35 -7.11
C LEU A 111 -0.50 8.08 -7.61
N ASN A 112 -0.78 7.98 -8.91
CA ASN A 112 -1.87 8.69 -9.58
C ASN A 112 -1.81 10.23 -9.36
N GLY A 113 -0.59 10.78 -9.28
CA GLY A 113 -0.34 12.19 -8.94
C GLY A 113 -0.41 12.51 -7.44
N VAL A 114 -0.72 11.54 -6.58
CA VAL A 114 -0.78 11.70 -5.13
C VAL A 114 0.58 11.39 -4.51
N PRO A 115 1.22 12.35 -3.80
CA PRO A 115 2.53 12.11 -3.20
C PRO A 115 2.46 11.06 -2.08
N VAL A 116 3.36 10.09 -2.10
CA VAL A 116 3.47 9.04 -1.09
C VAL A 116 4.84 9.05 -0.43
N SER A 117 4.88 8.66 0.83
CA SER A 117 6.08 8.59 1.64
C SER A 117 6.39 7.14 1.98
N LEU A 118 7.58 6.64 1.64
CA LEU A 118 8.00 5.31 2.07
C LEU A 118 8.01 5.25 3.60
N SER A 119 7.27 4.29 4.17
CA SER A 119 7.19 4.13 5.62
C SER A 119 8.05 2.97 6.09
N THR A 120 7.88 1.79 5.49
CA THR A 120 8.73 0.65 5.76
C THR A 120 8.78 -0.26 4.55
N LYS A 121 9.82 -1.09 4.45
CA LYS A 121 9.98 -2.09 3.41
C LYS A 121 10.35 -3.41 4.07
N THR A 122 9.60 -4.45 3.76
CA THR A 122 9.93 -5.83 4.09
C THR A 122 10.50 -6.51 2.84
N PRO A 123 11.18 -7.67 2.98
CA PRO A 123 11.67 -8.42 1.82
C PRO A 123 10.55 -8.88 0.87
N THR A 124 9.30 -8.90 1.35
CA THR A 124 8.15 -9.48 0.64
C THR A 124 7.19 -8.39 0.16
N ALA A 125 6.96 -7.37 0.99
CA ALA A 125 6.06 -6.26 0.71
C ALA A 125 6.63 -4.89 1.08
N THR A 126 6.16 -3.82 0.44
CA THR A 126 6.56 -2.44 0.76
C THR A 126 5.37 -1.64 1.27
N LEU A 127 5.57 -0.84 2.31
CA LEU A 127 4.58 0.07 2.89
C LEU A 127 4.90 1.52 2.56
N TYR A 128 3.99 2.15 1.85
CA TYR A 128 3.95 3.59 1.67
C TYR A 128 2.83 4.19 2.50
N LYS A 129 3.07 5.39 3.00
CA LYS A 129 2.07 6.24 3.64
C LYS A 129 1.65 7.31 2.67
N VAL A 130 0.37 7.65 2.70
CA VAL A 130 -0.18 8.72 1.89
C VAL A 130 -1.05 9.60 2.78
N ASP A 131 -0.98 10.91 2.56
CA ASP A 131 -1.80 11.89 3.30
C ASP A 131 -3.13 12.20 2.59
N VAL A 132 -3.42 11.50 1.50
CA VAL A 132 -4.62 11.63 0.68
C VAL A 132 -5.07 10.24 0.27
N LEU A 133 -6.37 9.94 0.33
CA LEU A 133 -6.86 8.66 -0.20
C LEU A 133 -6.88 8.68 -1.72
N LEU A 134 -6.35 7.60 -2.31
CA LEU A 134 -6.49 7.33 -3.73
C LEU A 134 -7.99 7.19 -4.07
N GLU A 135 -8.45 7.94 -5.07
CA GLU A 135 -9.83 7.93 -5.58
C GLU A 135 -10.02 6.97 -6.75
#